data_AF-A0A067MXV8-F1
#
_entry.id   AF-A0A067MXV8-F1
#
_cell.length_a   1.000
_cell.length_b   1.000
_cell.length_c   1.000
_cell.angle_alpha   90.00
_cell.angle_beta   90.00
_cell.angle_gamma   90.00
#
_symmetry.space_group_name_H-M   'P 1'
#
loop_
_entity.id
_entity.type
_entity.pdbx_description
1 polymer ?
#
loop_
_entity_poly.entity_id
_entity_poly.type
_entity_poly.pdbx_seq_one_letter_code
_entity_poly.pdbx_strand_id
1 'polypeptide(L)'
;MIVGCWTVLAVTRESSRSEKSDAKNAEGAARCRQLRTHHHTPPSSTLLNPMARFTYQPQPHFAGYTLAGVRRFVPTLGVWGLGAGAAVTLLLSSTPLFKKDVLLKVPLLSNYFEDKTPASDKPF
;
A
#
# COMPACT_ATOMS: atom_id res chain seq x y z
N MET A 1 25.59 -5.10 0.79
CA MET A 1 24.66 -5.86 1.67
C MET A 1 24.20 -5.11 2.92
N ILE A 2 24.80 -3.96 3.29
CA ILE A 2 24.42 -3.21 4.51
C ILE A 2 23.24 -2.23 4.27
N VAL A 3 23.10 -1.71 3.04
CA VAL A 3 22.06 -0.71 2.71
C VAL A 3 20.64 -1.29 2.73
N GLY A 4 20.46 -2.54 2.28
CA GLY A 4 19.14 -3.20 2.27
C GLY A 4 18.57 -3.47 3.67
N CYS A 5 19.44 -3.71 4.66
CA CYS A 5 19.02 -3.90 6.05
C CYS A 5 18.46 -2.59 6.63
N TRP A 6 18.99 -1.44 6.22
CA TRP A 6 18.54 -0.14 6.71
C TRP A 6 17.20 0.26 6.11
N THR A 7 16.95 -0.03 4.83
CA THR A 7 15.66 0.25 4.18
C THR A 7 14.54 -0.64 4.71
N VAL A 8 14.82 -1.93 4.93
CA VAL A 8 13.85 -2.86 5.52
C VAL A 8 13.56 -2.51 6.98
N LEU A 9 14.57 -2.07 7.74
CA LEU A 9 14.38 -1.62 9.12
C LEU A 9 13.66 -0.27 9.19
N ALA A 10 13.89 0.64 8.23
CA ALA A 10 13.20 1.92 8.17
C ALA A 10 11.71 1.74 7.83
N VAL A 11 11.37 0.90 6.84
CA VAL A 11 9.96 0.68 6.45
C VAL A 11 9.19 -0.08 7.53
N THR A 12 9.82 -1.02 8.23
CA THR A 12 9.19 -1.71 9.37
C THR A 12 9.03 -0.77 10.57
N ARG A 13 10.01 0.11 10.82
CA ARG A 13 9.92 1.13 11.88
C ARG A 13 8.82 2.17 11.60
N GLU A 14 8.63 2.54 10.34
CA GLU A 14 7.56 3.46 9.92
C GLU A 14 6.18 2.83 10.11
N SER A 15 6.04 1.55 9.73
CA SER A 15 4.80 0.78 9.92
C SER A 15 4.41 0.66 11.41
N SER A 16 5.37 0.39 12.30
CA SER A 16 5.10 0.33 13.75
C SER A 16 4.79 1.70 14.37
N ARG A 17 5.25 2.81 13.76
CA ARG A 17 4.94 4.17 14.23
C ARG A 17 3.51 4.57 13.88
N SER A 18 3.01 4.15 12.72
CA SER A 18 1.60 4.36 12.35
C SER A 18 0.66 3.67 13.34
N GLU A 19 0.91 2.39 13.66
CA GLU A 19 0.06 1.61 14.57
C GLU A 19 -0.03 2.19 15.99
N LYS A 20 1.08 2.70 16.54
CA LYS A 20 1.06 3.38 17.86
C LYS A 20 0.32 4.70 17.87
N SER A 21 0.28 5.40 16.73
CA SER A 21 -0.41 6.69 16.61
C SER A 21 -1.92 6.50 16.58
N ASP A 22 -2.39 5.43 15.92
CA ASP A 22 -3.80 5.05 15.89
C ASP A 22 -4.28 4.50 17.24
N ALA A 23 -3.44 3.73 17.95
CA ALA A 23 -3.77 3.23 19.29
C ALA A 23 -4.00 4.37 20.32
N LYS A 24 -3.16 5.41 20.29
CA LYS A 24 -3.31 6.56 21.20
C LYS A 24 -4.57 7.39 20.91
N ASN A 25 -4.95 7.51 19.65
CA ASN A 25 -6.17 8.21 19.24
C ASN A 25 -7.43 7.45 19.68
N ALA A 26 -7.39 6.11 19.61
CA ALA A 26 -8.46 5.25 20.10
C ALA A 26 -8.66 5.34 21.63
N GLU A 27 -7.59 5.47 22.41
CA GLU A 27 -7.69 5.69 23.87
C GLU A 27 -8.31 7.05 24.21
N GLY A 28 -7.97 8.10 23.46
CA GLY A 28 -8.58 9.42 23.60
C GLY A 28 -10.09 9.40 23.31
N ALA A 29 -10.50 8.68 22.27
CA ALA A 29 -11.90 8.49 21.92
C ALA A 29 -12.67 7.63 22.96
N ALA A 30 -12.04 6.61 23.53
CA ALA A 30 -12.62 5.79 24.60
C ALA A 30 -12.83 6.59 25.89
N ARG A 31 -11.88 7.45 26.28
CA ARG A 31 -12.01 8.33 27.46
C ARG A 31 -13.14 9.34 27.31
N CYS A 32 -13.32 9.89 26.11
CA CYS A 32 -14.42 10.81 25.80
C CYS A 32 -15.79 10.11 25.82
N ARG A 33 -15.84 8.81 25.52
CA ARG A 33 -17.05 7.97 25.61
C ARG A 33 -17.37 7.58 27.06
N GLN A 34 -16.36 7.32 27.89
CA GLN A 34 -16.54 6.96 29.31
C GLN A 34 -17.25 8.07 30.11
N LEU A 35 -16.90 9.34 29.86
CA LEU A 35 -17.46 10.51 30.55
C LEU A 35 -18.94 10.78 30.25
N ARG A 36 -19.53 10.18 29.21
CA ARG A 36 -20.95 10.33 28.86
C ARG A 36 -21.85 9.26 29.51
N THR A 37 -21.30 8.28 30.23
CA THR A 37 -22.08 7.12 30.71
C THR A 37 -22.56 7.19 32.16
N HIS A 38 -22.26 8.26 32.91
CA HIS A 38 -22.56 8.31 34.36
C HIS A 38 -23.97 8.78 34.77
N HIS A 39 -24.88 9.04 33.83
CA HIS A 39 -26.29 9.31 34.18
C HIS A 39 -27.25 8.66 33.18
N HIS A 40 -27.59 7.39 33.42
CA HIS A 40 -28.94 6.83 33.25
C HIS A 40 -28.95 5.36 33.68
N THR A 41 -29.68 5.05 34.75
CA THR A 41 -30.15 3.69 35.06
C THR A 41 -31.40 3.38 34.22
N PRO A 42 -31.44 2.28 33.47
CA PRO A 42 -32.69 1.63 33.11
C PRO A 42 -32.92 0.35 33.95
N PRO A 43 -34.18 -0.01 34.22
CA PRO A 43 -34.54 -1.17 35.03
C PRO A 43 -34.31 -2.48 34.29
N SER A 44 -34.01 -3.51 35.08
CA SER A 44 -34.13 -4.95 34.84
C SER A 44 -34.78 -5.34 33.50
N SER A 45 -33.94 -5.77 32.56
CA SER A 45 -34.33 -6.64 31.44
C SER A 45 -33.17 -7.58 31.13
N THR A 46 -32.77 -8.35 32.15
CA THR A 46 -32.23 -9.68 31.92
C THR A 46 -33.36 -10.48 31.31
N LEU A 47 -33.28 -10.83 30.03
CA LEU A 47 -33.32 -12.22 29.59
C LEU A 47 -33.39 -12.35 28.07
N LEU A 48 -32.61 -13.33 27.61
CA LEU A 48 -32.76 -14.03 26.35
C LEU A 48 -32.45 -13.22 25.08
N ASN A 49 -31.15 -13.15 24.80
CA ASN A 49 -30.70 -13.30 23.42
C ASN A 49 -30.41 -14.81 23.20
N PRO A 50 -31.42 -15.64 22.83
CA PRO A 50 -31.15 -17.02 22.49
C PRO A 50 -30.38 -17.02 21.17
N MET A 51 -29.15 -17.52 21.26
CA MET A 51 -28.24 -17.77 20.14
C MET A 51 -27.51 -16.53 19.62
N ALA A 52 -26.44 -16.17 20.33
CA ALA A 52 -25.24 -15.65 19.67
C ALA A 52 -24.73 -16.73 18.69
N ARG A 53 -25.35 -16.78 17.52
CA ARG A 53 -25.03 -17.72 16.46
C ARG A 53 -23.66 -17.33 15.92
N PHE A 54 -22.66 -18.15 16.19
CA PHE A 54 -21.36 -18.05 15.55
C PHE A 54 -21.56 -18.32 14.05
N THR A 55 -21.76 -17.26 13.27
CA THR A 55 -21.77 -17.33 11.82
C THR A 55 -20.33 -17.32 11.36
N TYR A 56 -19.79 -18.51 11.11
CA TYR A 56 -18.48 -18.65 10.48
C TYR A 56 -18.55 -18.03 9.08
N GLN A 57 -17.91 -16.88 8.92
CA GLN A 57 -17.70 -16.28 7.61
C GLN A 57 -16.38 -16.86 7.07
N PRO A 58 -16.41 -17.74 6.06
CA PRO A 58 -15.19 -18.24 5.45
C PRO A 58 -14.44 -17.03 4.88
N GLN A 59 -13.26 -16.74 5.44
CA GLN A 59 -12.42 -15.69 4.89
C GLN A 59 -11.96 -16.15 3.50
N PRO A 60 -12.19 -15.34 2.45
CA PRO A 60 -11.73 -15.68 1.11
C PRO A 60 -10.20 -15.74 1.14
N HIS A 61 -9.67 -16.96 1.14
CA HIS A 61 -8.26 -17.24 0.97
C HIS A 61 -8.03 -17.72 -0.46
N PHE A 62 -6.93 -17.29 -1.05
CA PHE A 62 -6.49 -17.79 -2.34
C PHE A 62 -5.17 -18.55 -2.12
N ALA A 63 -5.16 -19.84 -2.44
CA ALA A 63 -3.99 -20.72 -2.22
C ALA A 63 -3.40 -20.65 -0.80
N GLY A 64 -4.24 -20.51 0.23
CA GLY A 64 -3.82 -20.41 1.64
C GLY A 64 -3.41 -19.01 2.11
N TYR A 65 -3.38 -18.01 1.22
CA TYR A 65 -3.11 -16.62 1.58
C TYR A 65 -4.40 -15.86 1.83
N THR A 66 -4.52 -15.21 2.99
CA THR A 66 -5.63 -14.31 3.28
C THR A 66 -5.35 -12.92 2.73
N LEU A 67 -6.39 -12.23 2.23
CA LEU A 67 -6.24 -10.88 1.69
C LEU A 67 -5.67 -9.91 2.74
N ALA A 68 -6.04 -10.08 4.01
CA ALA A 68 -5.50 -9.33 5.14
C ALA A 68 -3.99 -9.57 5.34
N GLY A 69 -3.53 -10.81 5.16
CA GLY A 69 -2.12 -11.19 5.28
C GLY A 69 -1.24 -10.71 4.13
N VAL A 70 -1.81 -10.45 2.94
CA VAL A 70 -1.07 -9.91 1.78
C VAL A 70 -0.97 -8.39 1.83
N ARG A 71 -1.98 -7.70 2.38
CA ARG A 71 -2.00 -6.22 2.47
C ARG A 71 -0.79 -5.63 3.18
N ARG A 72 -0.26 -6.30 4.21
CA ARG A 72 0.97 -5.85 4.91
C ARG A 72 2.23 -5.86 4.04
N PHE A 73 2.25 -6.63 2.94
CA PHE A 73 3.41 -6.70 2.04
C PHE A 73 3.33 -5.69 0.90
N VAL A 74 2.20 -5.00 0.72
CA VAL A 74 2.02 -3.95 -0.29
C VAL A 74 3.13 -2.89 -0.26
N PRO A 75 3.52 -2.28 0.88
CA PRO A 75 4.58 -1.28 0.88
C PRO A 75 5.94 -1.86 0.46
N THR A 76 6.28 -3.06 0.92
CA THR A 76 7.53 -3.74 0.55
C THR A 76 7.57 -4.08 -0.94
N LEU A 77 6.48 -4.65 -1.48
CA LEU A 77 6.33 -4.92 -2.91
C LEU A 77 6.32 -3.63 -3.73
N GLY A 78 5.82 -2.53 -3.17
CA GLY A 78 5.89 -1.20 -3.79
C GLY A 78 7.33 -0.74 -3.98
N VAL A 79 8.17 -0.83 -2.93
CA VAL A 79 9.60 -0.44 -3.01
C VAL A 79 10.36 -1.33 -4.00
N TRP A 80 10.15 -2.65 -3.94
CA TRP A 80 10.78 -3.58 -4.89
C TRP A 80 10.27 -3.39 -6.32
N GLY A 81 8.99 -3.13 -6.49
CA GLY A 81 8.38 -2.85 -7.79
C GLY A 81 8.93 -1.56 -8.41
N LEU A 82 9.15 -0.53 -7.60
CA LEU A 82 9.76 0.72 -8.05
C LEU A 82 11.23 0.53 -8.45
N GLY A 83 12.01 -0.20 -7.64
CA GLY A 83 13.40 -0.53 -7.95
C GLY A 83 13.55 -1.41 -9.20
N ALA A 84 12.74 -2.47 -9.31
CA ALA A 84 12.72 -3.35 -10.47
C ALA A 84 12.24 -2.62 -11.73
N GLY A 85 11.20 -1.80 -11.62
CA GLY A 85 10.69 -0.97 -12.71
C GLY A 85 11.75 0.00 -13.23
N ALA A 86 12.49 0.66 -12.34
CA ALA A 86 13.60 1.53 -12.72
C ALA A 86 14.73 0.75 -13.42
N ALA A 87 15.11 -0.42 -12.89
CA ALA A 87 16.13 -1.26 -13.50
C ALA A 87 15.72 -1.73 -14.92
N VAL A 88 14.48 -2.19 -15.09
CA VAL A 88 13.94 -2.57 -16.41
C VAL A 88 13.92 -1.35 -17.35
N THR A 89 13.51 -0.19 -16.86
CA THR A 89 13.49 1.06 -17.66
C THR A 89 14.89 1.41 -18.19
N LEU A 90 15.93 1.26 -17.36
CA LEU A 90 17.31 1.50 -17.75
C LEU A 90 17.81 0.45 -18.76
N LEU A 91 17.54 -0.83 -18.51
CA LEU A 91 17.97 -1.92 -19.40
C LEU A 91 17.27 -1.89 -20.76
N LEU A 92 15.97 -1.56 -20.80
CA LEU A 92 15.18 -1.49 -22.03
C LEU A 92 15.27 -0.13 -22.72
N SER A 93 16.03 0.83 -22.17
CA SER A 93 16.20 2.16 -22.79
C SER A 93 16.74 2.08 -24.23
N SER A 94 17.47 1.02 -24.61
CA SER A 94 17.95 0.82 -25.98
C SER A 94 16.85 0.38 -26.97
N THR A 95 15.75 -0.21 -26.48
CA THR A 95 14.70 -0.75 -27.34
C THR A 95 13.75 0.34 -27.86
N PRO A 96 13.53 0.46 -29.18
CA PRO A 96 12.74 1.54 -29.76
C PRO A 96 11.25 1.49 -29.37
N LEU A 97 10.72 0.31 -29.04
CA LEU A 97 9.32 0.15 -28.60
C LEU A 97 9.08 0.77 -27.22
N PHE A 98 9.97 0.50 -26.26
CA PHE A 98 9.88 1.02 -24.90
C PHE A 98 10.06 2.54 -24.82
N LYS A 99 10.91 3.11 -25.71
CA LYS A 99 11.07 4.56 -25.82
C LYS A 99 9.74 5.25 -26.16
N LYS A 100 8.99 4.71 -27.13
CA LYS A 100 7.77 5.34 -27.64
C LYS A 100 6.57 5.16 -26.72
N ASP A 101 6.48 4.01 -26.05
CA ASP A 101 5.34 3.70 -25.19
C ASP A 101 5.48 4.23 -23.76
N VAL A 102 6.69 4.23 -23.21
CA VAL A 102 6.91 4.60 -21.80
C VAL A 102 7.65 5.93 -21.67
N LEU A 103 8.83 6.07 -22.29
CA LEU A 103 9.68 7.26 -22.09
C LEU A 103 9.07 8.54 -22.68
N LEU A 104 8.40 8.48 -23.83
CA LEU A 104 7.72 9.66 -24.42
C LEU A 104 6.49 10.11 -23.64
N LYS A 105 5.84 9.22 -22.86
CA LYS A 105 4.67 9.56 -22.04
C LYS A 105 5.03 10.27 -20.72
N VAL A 106 6.29 10.20 -20.30
CA VAL A 106 6.74 10.90 -19.08
C VAL A 106 7.03 12.36 -19.44
N PRO A 107 6.24 13.35 -18.95
CA PRO A 107 6.31 14.73 -19.42
C PRO A 107 7.65 15.42 -19.18
N LEU A 108 8.46 14.92 -18.23
CA LEU A 108 9.82 15.40 -17.98
C LEU A 108 10.89 14.80 -18.90
N LEU A 109 10.69 13.56 -19.37
CA LEU A 109 11.67 12.82 -20.17
C LEU A 109 11.34 12.83 -21.68
N SER A 110 10.12 13.23 -22.04
CA SER A 110 9.62 13.21 -23.42
C SER A 110 10.53 13.96 -24.38
N ASN A 111 10.94 15.19 -24.03
CA ASN A 111 11.78 16.03 -24.88
C ASN A 111 13.18 15.45 -25.15
N TYR A 112 13.72 14.61 -24.26
CA TYR A 112 15.05 14.02 -24.41
C TYR A 112 15.05 12.81 -25.35
N PHE A 113 13.96 12.03 -25.35
CA PHE A 113 13.84 10.82 -26.16
C PHE A 113 13.07 11.04 -27.48
N GLU A 114 12.60 12.26 -27.74
CA GLU A 114 11.93 12.62 -28.97
C GLU A 114 12.93 12.75 -30.12
N ASP A 115 12.64 12.06 -31.22
CA ASP A 115 13.45 12.13 -32.41
C ASP A 115 13.13 13.39 -33.21
N LYS A 116 14.03 14.39 -33.14
CA LYS A 116 13.92 15.68 -33.83
C LYS A 116 14.58 15.70 -35.21
N THR A 117 15.09 14.58 -35.71
CA THR A 117 15.73 14.56 -37.02
C THR A 117 14.69 14.73 -38.13
N PRO A 118 14.86 15.71 -39.03
CA PRO A 118 13.92 15.95 -40.12
C PRO A 118 13.92 14.75 -41.08
N ALA A 119 12.79 14.50 -41.72
CA ALA A 119 12.61 13.35 -42.62
C ALA A 119 13.60 13.33 -43.80
N SER A 120 14.29 14.43 -44.07
CA SER A 120 15.29 14.54 -45.14
C SER A 120 16.64 13.89 -44.81
N ASP A 121 16.98 13.68 -43.54
CA ASP A 121 18.27 13.10 -43.10
C ASP A 121 18.20 11.59 -42.80
N LYS A 122 17.01 11.00 -42.90
CA LYS A 122 16.82 9.55 -42.72
C LYS A 122 16.89 8.88 -44.09
N PRO A 123 17.89 8.00 -44.34
CA PRO A 123 18.01 7.32 -45.62
C PRO A 123 16.90 6.27 -45.88
N PHE A 124 16.07 5.95 -44.87
CA PHE A 124 14.86 5.11 -44.92
C PHE A 124 13.82 5.57 -43.90
#